data_AF-A0A422N4V7-F1
#
_entry.id   AF-A0A422N4V7-F1
#
_cell.length_a   1.000
_cell.length_b   1.000
_cell.length_c   1.000
_cell.angle_alpha   90.00
_cell.angle_beta   90.00
_cell.angle_gamma   90.00
#
_symmetry.space_group_name_H-M   'P 1'
#
loop_
_entity.id
_entity.type
_entity.pdbx_description
1 polymer ?
#
loop_
_entity_poly.entity_id
_entity_poly.type
_entity_poly.pdbx_seq_one_letter_code
_entity_poly.pdbx_strand_id
1 'polypeptide(L)'
;MKEVAKLPRSCERLEILDESTIAACGRQVVYFCPLPGSAQSAAPASSVVFLTKRAECCAPWHPPGAAMQQCGVFYAEAGHIHFRRCDSDGQPVQESRKVLQSPSPASDRIDEMRVFFGTTLVVRAADAIACYALDLTLGAKVAQVPLLGRVALQRLALTGNVTEAVMMDGSPPGDVDHLLAVVTYCSTTQRVSALLLAVGHASVTVLAQTRDSGLALPPDVNAPLSSWSVDWSRREVLFVFADTVASPATLLTRTLSLATMEWAASFTDLASLPSVPADVGHTHTGDIWALDNSCDGLVKLFKLSFGCVTREVALQRATGHDAVFLTTLGSMLYVLVGTKVLELREDDDRSATTPTTTLCDWLTQQIAKGPYNGTRGQMLGREKTGDKRKTEIDAIVDFVNDPASSLPAIIVRDCRYVVCTTDAAGGYHHAILDAIQTASGEHGSNISLVRYVAVAQSIHPLTILRVLSVPDPSVRLSLAVLLATKPSLMEGGVRLLEWSSPVRVFCQGVGQTQAKLFTAAVCESALTALAAGALGAVELLCTVADFMMIVTLGSD
;
A
#
# COMPACT_ATOMS: atom_id res chain seq x y z
N MET A 1 -21.18 -4.21 2.23
CA MET A 1 -20.44 -4.98 1.22
C MET A 1 -20.90 -4.48 -0.12
N LYS A 2 -20.03 -4.41 -1.13
CA LYS A 2 -20.38 -3.82 -2.42
C LYS A 2 -20.00 -4.74 -3.58
N GLU A 3 -20.96 -5.01 -4.47
CA GLU A 3 -20.65 -5.66 -5.75
C GLU A 3 -19.92 -4.65 -6.65
N VAL A 4 -18.69 -4.98 -7.03
CA VAL A 4 -17.81 -4.13 -7.83
C VAL A 4 -17.94 -4.44 -9.30
N ALA A 5 -18.01 -5.73 -9.65
CA ALA A 5 -18.11 -6.18 -11.02
C ALA A 5 -18.88 -7.50 -11.12
N LYS A 6 -19.57 -7.67 -12.26
CA LYS A 6 -20.22 -8.91 -12.66
C LYS A 6 -19.58 -9.43 -13.94
N LEU A 7 -19.06 -10.64 -13.88
CA LEU A 7 -18.23 -11.26 -14.91
C LEU A 7 -18.95 -12.40 -15.63
N PRO A 8 -18.59 -12.72 -16.87
CA PRO A 8 -18.96 -13.97 -17.50
C PRO A 8 -18.30 -15.17 -16.78
N ARG A 9 -18.94 -16.34 -16.83
CA ARG A 9 -18.46 -17.56 -16.14
C ARG A 9 -17.12 -18.02 -16.72
N SER A 10 -16.10 -18.27 -15.87
CA SER A 10 -14.86 -19.05 -16.10
C SER A 10 -13.60 -18.46 -15.43
N CYS A 11 -13.71 -17.86 -14.25
CA CYS A 11 -12.56 -17.30 -13.53
C CYS A 11 -11.95 -18.32 -12.56
N GLU A 12 -10.63 -18.45 -12.57
CA GLU A 12 -9.82 -19.36 -11.75
C GLU A 12 -8.81 -18.63 -10.86
N ARG A 13 -8.65 -17.31 -11.02
CA ARG A 13 -7.76 -16.49 -10.18
C ARG A 13 -8.25 -15.04 -10.16
N LEU A 14 -8.06 -14.37 -9.03
CA LEU A 14 -8.31 -12.95 -8.86
C LEU A 14 -6.99 -12.27 -8.48
N GLU A 15 -6.59 -11.22 -9.18
CA GLU A 15 -5.33 -10.50 -8.95
C GLU A 15 -5.58 -8.99 -8.96
N ILE A 16 -5.12 -8.30 -7.93
CA ILE A 16 -5.10 -6.84 -7.92
C ILE A 16 -3.88 -6.35 -8.68
N LEU A 17 -4.09 -5.42 -9.61
CA LEU A 17 -3.02 -4.91 -10.46
C LEU A 17 -2.48 -3.58 -9.94
N ASP A 18 -3.38 -2.70 -9.50
CA ASP A 18 -3.05 -1.46 -8.77
C ASP A 18 -4.27 -0.93 -7.99
N GLU A 19 -4.15 0.28 -7.46
CA GLU A 19 -5.21 0.95 -6.70
C GLU A 19 -6.51 1.20 -7.47
N SER A 20 -6.47 1.08 -8.80
CA SER A 20 -7.58 1.40 -9.70
C SER A 20 -8.14 0.20 -10.46
N THR A 21 -7.42 -0.92 -10.55
CA THR A 21 -7.78 -2.03 -11.43
C THR A 21 -7.52 -3.40 -10.79
N ILE A 22 -8.50 -4.30 -10.96
CA ILE A 22 -8.40 -5.72 -10.62
C ILE A 22 -8.55 -6.57 -11.88
N ALA A 23 -7.85 -7.71 -11.94
CA ALA A 23 -7.99 -8.72 -12.98
C ALA A 23 -8.60 -10.01 -12.44
N ALA A 24 -9.61 -10.52 -13.13
CA ALA A 24 -10.10 -11.88 -12.94
C ALA A 24 -9.63 -12.74 -14.12
N CYS A 25 -8.82 -13.75 -13.82
CA CYS A 25 -8.18 -14.59 -14.82
C CYS A 25 -8.91 -15.93 -14.90
N GLY A 26 -9.28 -16.32 -16.11
CA GLY A 26 -9.66 -17.69 -16.47
C GLY A 26 -8.57 -18.37 -17.31
N ARG A 27 -8.80 -19.62 -17.70
CA ARG A 27 -7.84 -20.39 -18.52
C ARG A 27 -7.46 -19.70 -19.84
N GLN A 28 -8.41 -19.00 -20.46
CA GLN A 28 -8.27 -18.45 -21.81
C GLN A 28 -8.77 -17.01 -21.92
N VAL A 29 -9.17 -16.41 -20.81
CA VAL A 29 -9.73 -15.06 -20.82
C VAL A 29 -9.32 -14.33 -19.56
N VAL A 30 -8.97 -13.05 -19.68
CA VAL A 30 -8.67 -12.19 -18.55
C VAL A 30 -9.58 -10.97 -18.62
N TYR A 31 -10.30 -10.72 -17.54
CA TYR A 31 -11.19 -9.58 -17.38
C TYR A 31 -10.53 -8.53 -16.51
N PHE A 32 -10.37 -7.32 -17.03
CA PHE A 32 -9.93 -6.16 -16.28
C PHE A 32 -11.13 -5.35 -15.85
N CYS A 33 -11.23 -5.09 -14.54
CA CYS A 33 -12.33 -4.35 -13.93
C CYS A 33 -11.78 -3.15 -13.17
N PRO A 34 -12.34 -1.94 -13.37
CA PRO A 34 -11.98 -0.80 -12.54
C PRO A 34 -12.53 -0.99 -11.12
N LEU A 35 -11.73 -0.63 -10.13
CA LEU A 35 -12.12 -0.59 -8.72
C LEU A 35 -13.05 0.61 -8.46
N PRO A 36 -14.00 0.49 -7.54
CA PRO A 36 -15.03 1.50 -7.33
C PRO A 36 -14.46 2.72 -6.62
N GLY A 37 -14.73 3.92 -7.15
CA GLY A 37 -14.17 5.16 -6.63
C GLY A 37 -12.84 5.58 -7.26
N SER A 38 -12.27 4.76 -8.14
CA SER A 38 -11.16 5.19 -9.01
C SER A 38 -11.64 6.23 -10.04
N ALA A 39 -10.74 7.10 -10.49
CA ALA A 39 -11.01 8.02 -11.61
C ALA A 39 -11.45 7.29 -12.89
N GLN A 40 -11.10 6.00 -13.01
CA GLN A 40 -11.44 5.12 -14.13
C GLN A 40 -12.84 4.50 -14.03
N SER A 41 -13.50 4.60 -12.86
CA SER A 41 -14.84 4.03 -12.59
C SER A 41 -15.97 4.65 -13.42
N ALA A 42 -15.74 5.78 -14.09
CA ALA A 42 -16.72 6.44 -14.97
C ALA A 42 -16.80 5.83 -16.38
N ALA A 43 -15.86 4.96 -16.76
CA ALA A 43 -15.85 4.29 -18.05
C ALA A 43 -16.71 3.01 -18.02
N PRO A 44 -17.68 2.81 -18.95
CA PRO A 44 -18.65 1.71 -18.84
C PRO A 44 -18.17 0.29 -19.21
N ALA A 45 -16.90 0.07 -19.54
CA ALA A 45 -16.48 -1.18 -20.18
C ALA A 45 -15.31 -1.84 -19.43
N SER A 46 -15.60 -2.94 -18.75
CA SER A 46 -14.56 -3.92 -18.43
C SER A 46 -13.83 -4.31 -19.71
N SER A 47 -12.50 -4.35 -19.65
CA SER A 47 -11.68 -4.73 -20.80
C SER A 47 -11.37 -6.22 -20.75
N VAL A 48 -11.29 -6.86 -21.90
CA VAL A 48 -11.14 -8.32 -21.99
C VAL A 48 -9.96 -8.65 -22.89
N VAL A 49 -9.18 -9.65 -22.48
CA VAL A 49 -8.13 -10.25 -23.30
C VAL A 49 -8.43 -11.74 -23.44
N PHE A 50 -8.61 -12.19 -24.68
CA PHE A 50 -8.67 -13.62 -24.98
C PHE A 50 -7.26 -14.14 -25.24
N LEU A 51 -6.91 -15.29 -24.64
CA LEU A 51 -5.62 -15.96 -24.83
C LEU A 51 -5.76 -17.15 -25.79
N THR A 52 -4.63 -17.64 -26.30
CA THR A 52 -4.62 -18.85 -27.13
C THR A 52 -4.94 -20.07 -26.26
N LYS A 53 -5.54 -21.12 -26.85
CA LYS A 53 -5.80 -22.39 -26.13
C LYS A 53 -4.53 -23.10 -25.65
N ARG A 54 -3.36 -22.63 -26.09
CA ARG A 54 -2.03 -23.18 -25.79
C ARG A 54 -1.29 -22.39 -24.70
N ALA A 55 -1.88 -21.31 -24.19
CA ALA A 55 -1.28 -20.56 -23.09
C ALA A 55 -1.14 -21.48 -21.86
N GLU A 56 0.09 -21.60 -21.35
CA GLU A 56 0.43 -22.46 -20.22
C GLU A 56 0.19 -21.73 -18.89
N CYS A 57 0.61 -20.47 -18.81
CA CYS A 57 0.36 -19.57 -17.69
C CYS A 57 0.26 -18.13 -18.19
N CYS A 58 -0.30 -17.25 -17.37
CA CYS A 58 -0.46 -15.84 -17.71
C CYS A 58 -0.26 -14.90 -16.51
N ALA A 59 0.11 -13.65 -16.80
CA ALA A 59 0.25 -12.56 -15.85
C ALA A 59 -0.41 -11.31 -16.46
N PRO A 60 -1.60 -10.91 -15.98
CA PRO A 60 -2.21 -9.64 -16.31
C PRO A 60 -1.31 -8.48 -15.89
N TRP A 61 -1.40 -7.39 -16.63
CA TRP A 61 -0.64 -6.17 -16.39
C TRP A 61 -1.51 -4.96 -16.67
N HIS A 62 -1.58 -4.08 -15.68
CA HIS A 62 -2.04 -2.71 -15.84
C HIS A 62 -0.84 -1.80 -15.62
N PRO A 63 -0.38 -1.06 -16.65
CA PRO A 63 0.69 -0.11 -16.45
C PRO A 63 0.24 1.00 -15.49
N PRO A 64 1.02 1.33 -14.44
CA PRO A 64 0.71 2.41 -13.51
C PRO A 64 0.27 3.71 -14.19
N GLY A 65 -0.91 4.20 -13.82
CA GLY A 65 -1.48 5.44 -14.35
C GLY A 65 -1.99 5.37 -15.80
N ALA A 66 -1.91 4.21 -16.45
CA ALA A 66 -2.47 4.02 -17.77
C ALA A 66 -4.00 3.88 -17.73
N ALA A 67 -4.64 4.05 -18.89
CA ALA A 67 -6.06 3.78 -19.04
C ALA A 67 -6.30 2.27 -19.29
N MET A 68 -7.49 1.78 -18.96
CA MET A 68 -7.89 0.37 -19.12
C MET A 68 -7.62 -0.24 -20.50
N GLN A 69 -7.66 0.56 -21.58
CA GLN A 69 -7.37 0.09 -22.94
C GLN A 69 -5.89 -0.30 -23.14
N GLN A 70 -5.00 0.17 -22.26
CA GLN A 70 -3.58 -0.15 -22.28
C GLN A 70 -3.23 -1.37 -21.41
N CYS A 71 -4.20 -1.91 -20.66
CA CYS A 71 -4.05 -3.20 -19.99
C CYS A 71 -3.71 -4.29 -21.02
N GLY A 72 -3.04 -5.32 -20.52
CA GLY A 72 -2.73 -6.49 -21.33
C GLY A 72 -2.29 -7.65 -20.48
N VAL A 73 -1.99 -8.76 -21.13
CA VAL A 73 -1.65 -10.02 -20.48
C VAL A 73 -0.36 -10.54 -21.09
N PHE A 74 0.61 -10.82 -20.22
CA PHE A 74 1.73 -11.67 -20.55
C PHE A 74 1.28 -13.12 -20.49
N TYR A 75 1.62 -13.93 -21.50
CA TYR A 75 1.29 -15.35 -21.50
C TYR A 75 2.46 -16.18 -22.05
N ALA A 76 2.62 -17.38 -21.50
CA ALA A 76 3.63 -18.33 -21.91
C ALA A 76 3.04 -19.32 -22.91
N GLU A 77 3.72 -19.54 -24.04
CA GLU A 77 3.39 -20.58 -25.02
C GLU A 77 4.70 -21.22 -25.50
N ALA A 78 4.86 -22.54 -25.28
CA ALA A 78 6.03 -23.30 -25.72
C ALA A 78 7.37 -22.69 -25.22
N GLY A 79 7.43 -22.29 -23.95
CA GLY A 79 8.63 -21.71 -23.32
C GLY A 79 8.93 -20.26 -23.75
N HIS A 80 8.05 -19.63 -24.51
CA HIS A 80 8.19 -18.23 -24.92
C HIS A 80 7.12 -17.36 -24.29
N ILE A 81 7.49 -16.12 -23.94
CA ILE A 81 6.57 -15.15 -23.34
C ILE A 81 6.14 -14.14 -24.40
N HIS A 82 4.84 -13.98 -24.51
CA HIS A 82 4.14 -13.10 -25.43
C HIS A 82 3.35 -12.07 -24.62
N PHE A 83 3.02 -10.94 -25.24
CA PHE A 83 2.18 -9.92 -24.63
C PHE A 83 1.02 -9.58 -25.56
N ARG A 84 -0.20 -9.59 -25.04
CA ARG A 84 -1.42 -9.23 -25.77
C ARG A 84 -2.17 -8.14 -25.02
N ARG A 85 -2.51 -7.06 -25.71
CA ARG A 85 -3.33 -5.98 -25.15
C ARG A 85 -4.81 -6.27 -25.17
N CYS A 86 -5.56 -5.53 -24.37
CA CYS A 86 -7.01 -5.44 -24.45
C CYS A 86 -7.47 -5.10 -25.86
N ASP A 87 -8.55 -5.74 -26.29
CA ASP A 87 -9.21 -5.41 -27.54
C ASP A 87 -9.92 -4.06 -27.38
N SER A 88 -9.42 -3.02 -28.06
CA SER A 88 -10.13 -1.75 -28.18
C SER A 88 -10.97 -1.76 -29.45
N ASP A 89 -12.28 -1.51 -29.33
CA ASP A 89 -13.25 -1.51 -30.41
C ASP A 89 -12.71 -0.83 -31.69
N GLY A 90 -12.43 -1.65 -32.72
CA GLY A 90 -12.04 -1.19 -34.06
C GLY A 90 -10.53 -1.06 -34.35
N GLN A 91 -9.64 -1.36 -33.39
CA GLN A 91 -8.19 -1.44 -33.64
C GLN A 91 -7.73 -2.91 -33.77
N PRO A 92 -6.71 -3.21 -34.61
CA PRO A 92 -6.15 -4.54 -34.68
C PRO A 92 -5.53 -4.94 -33.33
N VAL A 93 -5.81 -6.16 -32.88
CA VAL A 93 -5.24 -6.74 -31.66
C VAL A 93 -3.72 -6.59 -31.68
N GLN A 94 -3.18 -5.82 -30.74
CA GLN A 94 -1.74 -5.62 -30.65
C GLN A 94 -1.11 -6.76 -29.85
N GLU A 95 -0.59 -7.76 -30.57
CA GLU A 95 0.19 -8.86 -30.01
C GLU A 95 1.68 -8.63 -30.26
N SER A 96 2.47 -8.67 -29.19
CA SER A 96 3.94 -8.67 -29.25
C SER A 96 4.42 -10.07 -28.92
N ARG A 97 5.25 -10.66 -29.80
CA ARG A 97 5.75 -12.03 -29.63
C ARG A 97 7.18 -12.05 -29.12
N LYS A 98 7.50 -13.01 -28.26
CA LYS A 98 8.84 -13.22 -27.70
C LYS A 98 9.37 -11.93 -27.08
N VAL A 99 8.60 -11.38 -26.14
CA VAL A 99 8.83 -10.03 -25.61
C VAL A 99 9.96 -9.97 -24.59
N LEU A 100 10.46 -11.10 -24.11
CA LEU A 100 11.59 -11.12 -23.19
C LEU A 100 12.91 -11.21 -23.92
N GLN A 101 13.92 -10.52 -23.41
CA GLN A 101 15.31 -10.82 -23.74
C GLN A 101 15.56 -12.31 -23.44
N SER A 102 15.93 -13.08 -24.47
CA SER A 102 16.07 -14.53 -24.37
C SER A 102 17.18 -14.91 -23.38
N PRO A 103 16.88 -15.48 -22.21
CA PRO A 103 17.91 -15.97 -21.32
C PRO A 103 18.24 -17.43 -21.68
N SER A 104 19.51 -17.81 -21.55
CA SER A 104 19.90 -19.21 -21.68
C SER A 104 19.56 -20.01 -20.41
N PRO A 105 19.07 -21.26 -20.53
CA PRO A 105 18.61 -21.91 -21.75
C PRO A 105 17.18 -21.47 -22.11
N ALA A 106 16.91 -21.26 -23.40
CA ALA A 106 15.61 -20.88 -23.94
C ALA A 106 14.56 -22.02 -23.95
N SER A 107 14.84 -23.12 -23.24
CA SER A 107 14.06 -24.37 -23.23
C SER A 107 13.38 -24.67 -21.91
N ASP A 108 13.57 -23.85 -20.89
CA ASP A 108 12.98 -24.13 -19.58
C ASP A 108 11.49 -23.79 -19.60
N ARG A 109 10.69 -24.78 -19.18
CA ARG A 109 9.27 -24.63 -18.96
C ARG A 109 9.04 -23.46 -17.99
N ILE A 110 8.14 -22.56 -18.37
CA ILE A 110 7.72 -21.47 -17.51
C ILE A 110 6.60 -22.01 -16.65
N ASP A 111 6.88 -22.18 -15.36
CA ASP A 111 5.91 -22.78 -14.45
C ASP A 111 4.92 -21.74 -13.92
N GLU A 112 5.36 -20.49 -13.72
CA GLU A 112 4.52 -19.41 -13.22
C GLU A 112 5.02 -18.03 -13.67
N MET A 113 4.09 -17.09 -13.84
CA MET A 113 4.40 -15.68 -14.08
C MET A 113 3.46 -14.80 -13.25
N ARG A 114 4.01 -13.70 -12.71
CA ARG A 114 3.23 -12.66 -12.05
C ARG A 114 3.83 -11.30 -12.30
N VAL A 115 3.00 -10.28 -12.34
CA VAL A 115 3.44 -8.88 -12.34
C VAL A 115 3.31 -8.33 -10.93
N PHE A 116 4.40 -7.78 -10.41
CA PHE A 116 4.44 -7.11 -9.12
C PHE A 116 4.67 -5.61 -9.31
N PHE A 117 4.05 -4.82 -8.42
CA PHE A 117 4.20 -3.37 -8.34
C PHE A 117 3.83 -2.60 -9.63
N GLY A 118 3.17 -3.26 -10.58
CA GLY A 118 2.89 -2.74 -11.92
C GLY A 118 4.14 -2.53 -12.80
N THR A 119 5.35 -2.76 -12.29
CA THR A 119 6.63 -2.40 -12.93
C THR A 119 7.56 -3.59 -13.11
N THR A 120 7.29 -4.75 -12.51
CA THR A 120 8.17 -5.92 -12.60
C THR A 120 7.42 -7.16 -13.00
N LEU A 121 7.80 -7.78 -14.12
CA LEU A 121 7.35 -9.13 -14.48
C LEU A 121 8.32 -10.16 -13.89
N VAL A 122 7.80 -11.03 -13.04
CA VAL A 122 8.55 -12.12 -12.44
C VAL A 122 8.16 -13.42 -13.12
N VAL A 123 9.17 -14.12 -13.63
CA VAL A 123 9.02 -15.39 -14.36
C VAL A 123 9.72 -16.47 -13.55
N ARG A 124 8.95 -17.48 -13.15
CA ARG A 124 9.46 -18.67 -12.48
C ARG A 124 9.68 -19.77 -13.50
N ALA A 125 10.93 -20.17 -13.64
CA ALA A 125 11.32 -21.41 -14.27
C ALA A 125 11.50 -22.50 -13.20
N ALA A 126 11.87 -23.69 -13.64
CA ALA A 126 11.98 -24.86 -12.77
C ALA A 126 13.04 -24.70 -11.66
N ASP A 127 14.12 -23.95 -11.91
CA ASP A 127 15.29 -23.81 -11.05
C ASP A 127 15.71 -22.36 -10.78
N ALA A 128 14.96 -21.38 -11.31
CA ALA A 128 15.33 -19.98 -11.22
C ALA A 128 14.11 -19.06 -11.30
N ILE A 129 14.30 -17.87 -10.75
CA ILE A 129 13.40 -16.74 -10.91
C ILE A 129 14.13 -15.65 -11.68
N ALA A 130 13.48 -15.14 -12.72
CA ALA A 130 13.95 -14.01 -13.50
C ALA A 130 12.98 -12.85 -13.36
N CYS A 131 13.52 -11.67 -13.06
CA CYS A 131 12.75 -10.43 -12.91
C CYS A 131 13.05 -9.51 -14.08
N TYR A 132 12.01 -8.99 -14.72
CA TYR A 132 12.11 -8.14 -15.89
C TYR A 132 11.43 -6.79 -15.63
N ALA A 133 12.06 -5.71 -16.09
CA ALA A 133 11.55 -4.35 -15.89
C ALA A 133 10.48 -4.03 -16.93
N LEU A 134 9.27 -3.71 -16.47
CA LEU A 134 8.20 -3.21 -17.32
C LEU A 134 8.34 -1.69 -17.43
N ASP A 135 8.77 -1.22 -18.60
CA ASP A 135 8.93 0.21 -18.85
C ASP A 135 7.56 0.89 -19.04
N LEU A 136 7.26 1.82 -18.15
CA LEU A 136 6.04 2.62 -18.10
C LEU A 136 5.91 3.57 -19.30
N THR A 137 7.03 3.98 -19.90
CA THR A 137 7.05 4.90 -21.06
C THR A 137 6.77 4.18 -22.37
N LEU A 138 6.90 2.85 -22.41
CA LEU A 138 6.70 2.02 -23.60
C LEU A 138 5.23 1.67 -23.87
N GLY A 139 4.29 2.55 -23.49
CA GLY A 139 2.83 2.45 -23.69
C GLY A 139 2.34 2.11 -25.11
N ALA A 140 3.21 1.88 -26.10
CA ALA A 140 2.89 1.30 -27.40
C ALA A 140 3.76 0.12 -27.87
N LYS A 141 4.87 -0.25 -27.21
CA LYS A 141 5.82 -1.27 -27.72
C LYS A 141 6.47 -2.10 -26.61
N VAL A 142 5.75 -3.10 -26.09
CA VAL A 142 6.34 -4.19 -25.28
C VAL A 142 7.08 -5.16 -26.21
N ALA A 143 8.01 -4.66 -27.02
CA ALA A 143 8.74 -5.46 -27.98
C ALA A 143 9.89 -6.22 -27.33
N GLN A 144 10.52 -5.62 -26.31
CA GLN A 144 11.64 -6.19 -25.59
C GLN A 144 11.66 -5.67 -24.14
N VAL A 145 11.44 -6.57 -23.20
CA VAL A 145 11.46 -6.30 -21.76
C VAL A 145 12.86 -6.63 -21.23
N PRO A 146 13.58 -5.67 -20.62
CA PRO A 146 14.92 -5.88 -20.10
C PRO A 146 14.92 -6.80 -18.86
N LEU A 147 15.92 -7.68 -18.78
CA LEU A 147 16.16 -8.48 -17.58
C LEU A 147 16.84 -7.63 -16.50
N LEU A 148 16.22 -7.52 -15.33
CA LEU A 148 16.78 -6.87 -14.14
C LEU A 148 17.76 -7.79 -13.41
N GLY A 149 17.43 -9.07 -13.32
CA GLY A 149 18.25 -10.05 -12.62
C GLY A 149 17.65 -11.45 -12.64
N ARG A 150 18.51 -12.42 -12.34
CA ARG A 150 18.12 -13.82 -12.18
C ARG A 150 18.67 -14.33 -10.85
N VAL A 151 17.82 -15.01 -10.11
CA VAL A 151 18.16 -15.65 -8.83
C VAL A 151 17.89 -17.15 -8.97
N ALA A 152 18.89 -17.96 -8.64
CA ALA A 152 18.72 -19.41 -8.61
C ALA A 152 17.82 -19.81 -7.43
N LEU A 153 16.87 -20.69 -7.68
CA LEU A 153 16.10 -21.33 -6.62
C LEU A 153 16.95 -22.44 -6.04
N GLN A 154 17.09 -22.45 -4.71
CA GLN A 154 17.71 -23.56 -4.02
C GLN A 154 16.81 -24.79 -4.17
N ARG A 155 17.20 -25.70 -5.05
CA ARG A 155 16.60 -27.03 -5.12
C ARG A 155 17.20 -27.88 -4.04
N LEU A 156 16.35 -28.40 -3.17
CA LEU A 156 16.72 -29.49 -2.28
C LEU A 156 17.09 -30.67 -3.18
N ALA A 157 18.35 -31.12 -3.11
CA ALA A 157 18.85 -32.20 -3.95
C ALA A 157 18.03 -33.47 -3.70
N LEU A 158 17.09 -33.77 -4.60
CA LEU A 158 16.12 -34.85 -4.42
C LEU A 158 15.99 -35.69 -5.67
N THR A 159 16.00 -37.00 -5.46
CA THR A 159 15.74 -38.02 -6.48
C THR A 159 14.31 -38.53 -6.30
N GLY A 160 13.39 -38.22 -7.23
CA GLY A 160 12.02 -38.75 -7.23
C GLY A 160 10.94 -37.76 -7.67
N ASN A 161 9.67 -38.18 -7.62
CA ASN A 161 8.51 -37.32 -7.84
C ASN A 161 8.26 -36.47 -6.59
N VAL A 162 8.92 -35.31 -6.52
CA VAL A 162 8.79 -34.37 -5.40
C VAL A 162 7.59 -33.44 -5.65
N THR A 163 6.75 -33.26 -4.63
CA THR A 163 5.71 -32.22 -4.64
C THR A 163 6.28 -30.96 -3.97
N GLU A 164 6.68 -29.99 -4.78
CA GLU A 164 7.15 -28.68 -4.29
C GLU A 164 6.06 -27.63 -4.51
N ALA A 165 5.73 -26.89 -3.46
CA ALA A 165 4.93 -25.68 -3.57
C ALA A 165 5.89 -24.49 -3.62
N VAL A 166 5.80 -23.66 -4.67
CA VAL A 166 6.52 -22.39 -4.75
C VAL A 166 5.52 -21.27 -4.63
N MET A 167 5.85 -20.31 -3.78
CA MET A 167 4.96 -19.30 -3.24
C MET A 167 5.67 -17.95 -3.43
N MET A 168 5.03 -17.02 -4.14
CA MET A 168 5.61 -15.71 -4.44
C MET A 168 4.63 -14.62 -4.03
N ASP A 169 5.13 -13.64 -3.28
CA ASP A 169 4.37 -12.46 -2.92
C ASP A 169 5.24 -11.21 -2.90
N GLY A 170 4.64 -10.05 -3.18
CA GLY A 170 5.33 -8.76 -3.26
C GLY A 170 4.86 -7.82 -2.16
N SER A 171 5.77 -7.03 -1.61
CA SER A 171 5.43 -6.04 -0.61
C SER A 171 4.45 -4.98 -1.13
N PRO A 172 3.73 -4.28 -0.26
CA PRO A 172 3.09 -3.03 -0.65
C PRO A 172 4.12 -2.08 -1.32
N PRO A 173 3.66 -1.19 -2.22
CA PRO A 173 4.53 -0.18 -2.81
C PRO A 173 5.15 0.70 -1.71
N GLY A 174 6.45 0.94 -1.81
CA GLY A 174 7.27 1.75 -0.89
C GLY A 174 8.42 2.42 -1.65
N ASP A 175 9.16 3.33 -0.99
CA ASP A 175 9.80 4.45 -1.70
C ASP A 175 11.28 4.27 -2.13
N VAL A 176 11.83 3.05 -2.24
CA VAL A 176 13.20 2.85 -2.80
C VAL A 176 13.36 1.55 -3.60
N ASP A 177 13.19 0.39 -2.95
CA ASP A 177 13.24 -0.93 -3.59
C ASP A 177 12.04 -1.74 -3.11
N HIS A 178 11.37 -2.42 -4.05
CA HIS A 178 10.25 -3.29 -3.69
C HIS A 178 10.76 -4.63 -3.18
N LEU A 179 10.12 -5.19 -2.14
CA LEU A 179 10.51 -6.48 -1.61
C LEU A 179 9.67 -7.58 -2.25
N LEU A 180 10.33 -8.67 -2.65
CA LEU A 180 9.68 -9.86 -3.18
C LEU A 180 10.10 -11.06 -2.33
N ALA A 181 9.13 -11.73 -1.74
CA ALA A 181 9.34 -12.97 -1.00
C ALA A 181 9.07 -14.16 -1.92
N VAL A 182 10.01 -15.10 -1.97
CA VAL A 182 9.87 -16.36 -2.67
C VAL A 182 10.12 -17.47 -1.67
N VAL A 183 9.13 -18.34 -1.50
CA VAL A 183 9.16 -19.43 -0.54
C VAL A 183 8.93 -20.74 -1.26
N THR A 184 9.79 -21.73 -1.03
CA THR A 184 9.65 -23.09 -1.52
C THR A 184 9.37 -24.02 -0.36
N TYR A 185 8.33 -24.85 -0.46
CA TYR A 185 8.02 -25.90 0.49
C TYR A 185 8.07 -27.26 -0.20
N CYS A 186 8.89 -28.17 0.34
CA CYS A 186 9.01 -29.54 -0.12
C CYS A 186 8.28 -30.48 0.84
N SER A 187 7.17 -31.08 0.40
CA SER A 187 6.38 -32.00 1.22
C SER A 187 7.12 -33.30 1.54
N THR A 188 8.00 -33.76 0.64
CA THR A 188 8.76 -35.00 0.82
C THR A 188 9.81 -34.88 1.91
N THR A 189 10.52 -33.75 1.96
CA THR A 189 11.57 -33.52 2.96
C THR A 189 11.07 -32.78 4.19
N GLN A 190 9.84 -32.24 4.14
CA GLN A 190 9.28 -31.37 5.19
C GLN A 190 10.20 -30.18 5.45
N ARG A 191 10.69 -29.54 4.37
CA ARG A 191 11.60 -28.40 4.45
C ARG A 191 11.07 -27.20 3.70
N VAL A 192 11.41 -26.03 4.23
CA VAL A 192 11.06 -24.72 3.68
C VAL A 192 12.34 -23.97 3.35
N SER A 193 12.45 -23.45 2.14
CA SER A 193 13.49 -22.47 1.79
C SER A 193 12.82 -21.14 1.45
N ALA A 194 13.44 -20.04 1.82
CA ALA A 194 12.91 -18.72 1.52
C ALA A 194 14.02 -17.79 1.02
N LEU A 195 13.64 -16.91 0.11
CA LEU A 195 14.45 -15.88 -0.50
C LEU A 195 13.69 -14.56 -0.37
N LEU A 196 14.34 -13.56 0.20
CA LEU A 196 13.85 -12.18 0.20
C LEU A 196 14.70 -11.38 -0.77
N LEU A 197 14.05 -10.83 -1.80
CA LEU A 197 14.69 -10.07 -2.86
C LEU A 197 14.33 -8.59 -2.73
N ALA A 198 15.30 -7.72 -2.95
CA ALA A 198 15.06 -6.31 -3.26
C ALA A 198 15.07 -6.15 -4.78
N VAL A 199 13.95 -5.66 -5.31
CA VAL A 199 13.72 -5.40 -6.72
C VAL A 199 13.74 -3.89 -6.91
N GLY A 200 14.86 -3.40 -7.44
CA GLY A 200 15.02 -2.01 -7.83
C GLY A 200 14.79 -1.78 -9.32
N HIS A 201 14.90 -0.53 -9.75
CA HIS A 201 14.66 -0.14 -11.15
C HIS A 201 15.61 -0.76 -12.18
N ALA A 202 16.81 -1.18 -11.76
CA ALA A 202 17.86 -1.68 -12.66
C ALA A 202 18.43 -3.04 -12.27
N SER A 203 18.12 -3.56 -11.08
CA SER A 203 18.72 -4.78 -10.57
C SER A 203 17.84 -5.49 -9.55
N VAL A 204 18.05 -6.79 -9.40
CA VAL A 204 17.51 -7.58 -8.29
C VAL A 204 18.65 -8.06 -7.42
N THR A 205 18.51 -7.86 -6.11
CA THR A 205 19.48 -8.28 -5.11
C THR A 205 18.84 -9.23 -4.11
N VAL A 206 19.59 -10.24 -3.67
CA VAL A 206 19.16 -11.15 -2.58
C VAL A 206 19.50 -10.46 -1.26
N LEU A 207 18.48 -10.06 -0.50
CA LEU A 207 18.67 -9.43 0.81
C LEU A 207 18.91 -10.46 1.90
N ALA A 208 18.15 -11.55 1.86
CA ALA A 208 18.22 -12.62 2.83
C ALA A 208 17.79 -13.94 2.19
N GLN A 209 18.33 -15.03 2.70
CA GLN A 209 17.97 -16.39 2.29
C GLN A 209 18.09 -17.34 3.47
N THR A 210 17.26 -18.38 3.47
CA THR A 210 17.45 -19.52 4.38
C THR A 210 18.77 -20.24 4.07
N ARG A 211 19.31 -20.95 5.06
CA ARG A 211 20.46 -21.86 4.88
C ARG A 211 20.25 -22.84 3.71
N ASP A 212 21.32 -23.23 3.03
CA ASP A 212 21.31 -24.00 1.76
C ASP A 212 20.54 -25.32 1.77
N SER A 213 20.36 -25.92 2.95
CA SER A 213 19.53 -27.11 3.12
C SER A 213 18.04 -26.79 3.33
N GLY A 214 17.60 -25.54 3.29
CA GLY A 214 16.33 -25.09 3.83
C GLY A 214 16.22 -25.24 5.36
N LEU A 215 15.10 -24.82 5.93
CA LEU A 215 14.69 -25.05 7.31
C LEU A 215 13.84 -26.32 7.40
N ALA A 216 14.16 -27.22 8.33
CA ALA A 216 13.26 -28.33 8.65
C ALA A 216 12.02 -27.79 9.34
N LEU A 217 10.84 -28.35 9.03
CA LEU A 217 9.63 -28.05 9.77
C LEU A 217 9.79 -28.45 11.25
N PRO A 218 9.16 -27.70 12.17
CA PRO A 218 9.10 -28.10 13.58
C PRO A 218 8.51 -29.52 13.73
N PRO A 219 8.99 -30.32 14.70
CA PRO A 219 8.70 -31.76 14.79
C PRO A 219 7.25 -32.11 15.09
N ASP A 220 6.45 -31.13 15.50
CA ASP A 220 5.03 -31.27 15.77
C ASP A 220 4.14 -31.02 14.54
N VAL A 221 4.74 -30.62 13.40
CA VAL A 221 4.04 -30.52 12.11
C VAL A 221 4.02 -31.90 11.44
N ASN A 222 2.86 -32.57 11.52
CA ASN A 222 2.62 -33.87 10.86
C ASN A 222 1.50 -33.83 9.81
N ALA A 223 1.09 -32.62 9.41
CA ALA A 223 -0.04 -32.39 8.53
C ALA A 223 0.42 -31.76 7.20
N PRO A 224 -0.31 -31.97 6.09
CA PRO A 224 -0.01 -31.33 4.82
C PRO A 224 -0.24 -29.81 4.90
N LEU A 225 0.52 -29.07 4.08
CA LEU A 225 0.31 -27.62 3.91
C LEU A 225 -1.03 -27.39 3.22
N SER A 226 -1.90 -26.62 3.87
CA SER A 226 -3.23 -26.26 3.39
C SER A 226 -3.22 -24.90 2.70
N SER A 227 -2.66 -23.88 3.34
CA SER A 227 -2.61 -22.51 2.82
C SER A 227 -1.42 -21.74 3.41
N TRP A 228 -1.15 -20.56 2.85
CA TRP A 228 -0.05 -19.69 3.27
C TRP A 228 -0.38 -18.24 2.93
N SER A 229 0.29 -17.30 3.59
CA SER A 229 0.25 -15.89 3.23
C SER A 229 1.43 -15.13 3.83
N VAL A 230 1.73 -13.94 3.30
CA VAL A 230 2.79 -13.07 3.81
C VAL A 230 2.17 -11.88 4.54
N ASP A 231 2.58 -11.68 5.79
CA ASP A 231 2.35 -10.46 6.54
C ASP A 231 3.53 -9.50 6.30
N TRP A 232 3.36 -8.58 5.36
CA TRP A 232 4.39 -7.58 5.07
C TRP A 232 4.57 -6.53 6.17
N SER A 233 3.58 -6.33 7.04
CA SER A 233 3.70 -5.41 8.18
C SER A 233 4.70 -5.91 9.21
N ARG A 234 4.79 -7.25 9.36
CA ARG A 234 5.75 -7.93 10.25
C ARG A 234 6.94 -8.55 9.51
N ARG A 235 6.89 -8.59 8.18
CA ARG A 235 7.81 -9.35 7.31
C ARG A 235 7.87 -10.81 7.72
N GLU A 236 6.71 -11.44 7.80
CA GLU A 236 6.52 -12.82 8.24
C GLU A 236 5.72 -13.62 7.22
N VAL A 237 5.98 -14.92 7.10
CA VAL A 237 5.20 -15.84 6.26
C VAL A 237 4.47 -16.81 7.18
N LEU A 238 3.14 -16.79 7.11
CA LEU A 238 2.28 -17.74 7.80
C LEU A 238 2.07 -18.97 6.92
N PHE A 239 2.30 -20.14 7.51
CA PHE A 239 1.97 -21.44 6.95
C PHE A 239 0.85 -22.06 7.77
N VAL A 240 -0.15 -22.60 7.09
CA VAL A 240 -1.28 -23.28 7.72
C VAL A 240 -1.24 -24.75 7.29
N PHE A 241 -1.05 -25.62 8.26
CA PHE A 241 -1.10 -27.07 8.08
C PHE A 241 -2.40 -27.60 8.63
N ALA A 242 -3.03 -28.54 7.92
CA ALA A 242 -4.32 -29.09 8.31
C ALA A 242 -4.34 -30.60 8.16
N ASP A 243 -4.59 -31.31 9.27
CA ASP A 243 -4.90 -32.74 9.22
C ASP A 243 -6.41 -32.92 9.14
N THR A 244 -6.87 -33.34 7.96
CA THR A 244 -8.29 -33.61 7.66
C THR A 244 -8.70 -35.05 7.95
N VAL A 245 -7.76 -35.92 8.33
CA VAL A 245 -8.03 -37.32 8.71
C VAL A 245 -8.53 -37.40 10.15
N ALA A 246 -8.04 -36.52 11.03
CA ALA A 246 -8.55 -36.35 12.38
C ALA A 246 -9.89 -35.58 12.37
N SER A 247 -10.86 -36.01 13.20
CA SER A 247 -12.13 -35.30 13.41
C SER A 247 -12.24 -34.91 14.89
N PRO A 248 -12.28 -33.61 15.24
CA PRO A 248 -12.21 -32.45 14.34
C PRO A 248 -10.84 -32.28 13.68
N ALA A 249 -10.82 -31.63 12.52
CA ALA A 249 -9.59 -31.36 11.78
C ALA A 249 -8.64 -30.55 12.67
N THR A 250 -7.36 -30.94 12.71
CA THR A 250 -6.35 -30.25 13.52
C THR A 250 -5.65 -29.21 12.66
N LEU A 251 -5.76 -27.94 13.06
CA LEU A 251 -5.08 -26.83 12.42
C LEU A 251 -3.80 -26.47 13.18
N LEU A 252 -2.71 -26.29 12.44
CA LEU A 252 -1.43 -25.90 12.98
C LEU A 252 -0.85 -24.76 12.16
N THR A 253 -0.45 -23.68 12.82
CA THR A 253 0.16 -22.51 12.18
C THR A 253 1.65 -22.43 12.47
N ARG A 254 2.45 -22.07 11.46
CA ARG A 254 3.86 -21.74 11.64
C ARG A 254 4.20 -20.45 10.97
N THR A 255 5.08 -19.69 11.60
CA THR A 255 5.53 -18.40 11.10
C THR A 255 7.01 -18.44 10.81
N LEU A 256 7.39 -18.07 9.59
CA LEU A 256 8.77 -17.83 9.20
C LEU A 256 9.03 -16.32 9.21
N SER A 257 10.03 -15.86 9.95
CA SER A 257 10.45 -14.46 9.85
C SER A 257 11.33 -14.25 8.62
N LEU A 258 10.96 -13.31 7.75
CA LEU A 258 11.78 -12.91 6.60
C LEU A 258 12.96 -12.02 7.02
N ALA A 259 12.95 -11.48 8.24
CA ALA A 259 14.07 -10.71 8.77
C ALA A 259 15.21 -11.61 9.28
N THR A 260 14.87 -12.69 9.99
CA THR A 260 15.87 -13.61 10.56
C THR A 260 16.07 -14.89 9.73
N MET A 261 15.16 -15.18 8.79
CA MET A 261 15.13 -16.42 8.01
C MET A 261 15.08 -17.68 8.88
N GLU A 262 14.38 -17.58 10.02
CA GLU A 262 14.20 -18.66 10.99
C GLU A 262 12.73 -18.75 11.44
N TRP A 263 12.36 -19.89 12.02
CA TRP A 263 11.02 -20.08 12.60
C TRP A 263 10.80 -19.12 13.78
N ALA A 264 9.68 -18.42 13.76
CA ALA A 264 9.24 -17.51 14.79
C ALA A 264 8.05 -18.10 15.58
N ALA A 265 7.80 -17.54 16.76
CA ALA A 265 6.58 -17.83 17.49
C ALA A 265 5.38 -17.36 16.64
N SER A 266 4.42 -18.25 16.41
CA SER A 266 3.19 -17.86 15.72
C SER A 266 2.35 -17.00 16.66
N PHE A 267 2.08 -15.76 16.26
CA PHE A 267 1.11 -14.88 16.92
C PHE A 267 -0.34 -15.16 16.47
N THR A 268 -0.49 -16.05 15.50
CA THR A 268 -1.76 -16.41 14.89
C THR A 268 -2.15 -17.82 15.29
N ASP A 269 -3.18 -17.93 16.11
CA ASP A 269 -3.84 -19.20 16.38
C ASP A 269 -5.09 -19.32 15.49
N LEU A 270 -5.16 -20.40 14.71
CA LEU A 270 -6.32 -20.73 13.88
C LEU A 270 -7.18 -21.83 14.51
N ALA A 271 -6.82 -22.36 15.67
CA ALA A 271 -7.58 -23.39 16.36
C ALA A 271 -9.00 -22.92 16.73
N SER A 272 -9.24 -21.60 16.80
CA SER A 272 -10.57 -21.04 17.02
C SER A 272 -11.50 -21.14 15.80
N LEU A 273 -11.00 -21.49 14.61
CA LEU A 273 -11.83 -21.62 13.42
C LEU A 273 -12.67 -22.90 13.47
N PRO A 274 -13.93 -22.85 13.00
CA PRO A 274 -14.83 -24.01 13.03
C PRO A 274 -14.45 -25.11 12.04
N SER A 275 -13.61 -24.79 11.06
CA SER A 275 -13.28 -25.64 9.91
C SER A 275 -11.90 -25.28 9.35
N VAL A 276 -11.35 -26.14 8.51
CA VAL A 276 -10.10 -25.85 7.79
C VAL A 276 -10.36 -24.74 6.77
N PRO A 277 -9.64 -23.60 6.86
CA PRO A 277 -9.84 -22.53 5.89
C PRO A 277 -9.35 -22.97 4.50
N ALA A 278 -10.16 -22.67 3.49
CA ALA A 278 -9.82 -22.87 2.09
C ALA A 278 -8.70 -21.91 1.64
N ASP A 279 -8.61 -20.74 2.25
CA ASP A 279 -7.58 -19.75 1.97
C ASP A 279 -7.34 -18.84 3.18
N VAL A 280 -6.15 -18.25 3.28
CA VAL A 280 -5.81 -17.26 4.30
C VAL A 280 -5.05 -16.12 3.64
N GLY A 281 -5.46 -14.88 3.89
CA GLY A 281 -4.80 -13.69 3.36
C GLY A 281 -4.50 -12.66 4.45
N HIS A 282 -3.40 -11.92 4.28
CA HIS A 282 -3.10 -10.75 5.10
C HIS A 282 -3.39 -9.47 4.31
N THR A 283 -3.97 -8.49 4.97
CA THR A 283 -4.01 -7.12 4.45
C THR A 283 -2.63 -6.47 4.60
N HIS A 284 -2.37 -5.36 3.89
CA HIS A 284 -1.12 -4.62 4.07
C HIS A 284 -1.00 -4.00 5.48
N THR A 285 -2.13 -3.88 6.20
CA THR A 285 -2.19 -3.44 7.60
C THR A 285 -1.88 -4.56 8.59
N GLY A 286 -1.67 -5.80 8.13
CA GLY A 286 -1.40 -6.97 8.98
C GLY A 286 -2.65 -7.64 9.54
N ASP A 287 -3.85 -7.30 9.05
CA ASP A 287 -5.08 -7.99 9.42
C ASP A 287 -5.17 -9.35 8.70
N ILE A 288 -5.55 -10.38 9.44
CA ILE A 288 -5.61 -11.75 8.95
C ILE A 288 -7.05 -12.11 8.62
N TRP A 289 -7.27 -12.65 7.43
CA TRP A 289 -8.55 -13.13 6.98
C TRP A 289 -8.48 -14.59 6.57
N ALA A 290 -9.40 -15.40 7.09
CA ALA A 290 -9.55 -16.80 6.71
C ALA A 290 -10.85 -16.99 5.93
N LEU A 291 -10.77 -17.70 4.81
CA LEU A 291 -11.89 -18.06 3.95
C LEU A 291 -12.33 -19.49 4.25
N ASP A 292 -13.60 -19.69 4.55
CA ASP A 292 -14.24 -20.99 4.66
C ASP A 292 -15.32 -21.12 3.58
N ASN A 293 -15.23 -22.19 2.78
CA ASN A 293 -16.19 -22.53 1.74
C ASN A 293 -16.76 -23.95 1.90
N SER A 294 -16.62 -24.55 3.09
CA SER A 294 -17.05 -25.92 3.40
C SER A 294 -18.57 -26.07 3.48
N CYS A 295 -19.30 -24.99 3.73
CA CYS A 295 -20.76 -25.00 3.84
C CYS A 295 -21.42 -24.81 2.46
N ASP A 296 -22.27 -25.74 2.04
CA ASP A 296 -23.01 -25.61 0.79
C ASP A 296 -23.87 -24.33 0.77
N GLY A 297 -23.70 -23.52 -0.28
CA GLY A 297 -24.45 -22.28 -0.49
C GLY A 297 -23.99 -21.08 0.36
N LEU A 298 -22.97 -21.23 1.20
CA LEU A 298 -22.42 -20.15 2.02
C LEU A 298 -20.90 -20.12 1.97
N VAL A 299 -20.33 -18.93 1.83
CA VAL A 299 -18.90 -18.66 2.02
C VAL A 299 -18.76 -17.81 3.26
N LYS A 300 -17.92 -18.22 4.20
CA LYS A 300 -17.65 -17.45 5.42
C LYS A 300 -16.25 -16.86 5.38
N LEU A 301 -16.14 -15.63 5.84
CA LEU A 301 -14.88 -14.90 5.99
C LEU A 301 -14.71 -14.59 7.47
N PHE A 302 -13.58 -14.98 8.03
CA PHE A 302 -13.26 -14.74 9.43
C PHE A 302 -12.10 -13.76 9.53
N LYS A 303 -12.33 -12.60 10.16
CA LYS A 303 -11.25 -11.69 10.56
C LYS A 303 -10.64 -12.19 11.86
N LEU A 304 -9.34 -12.37 11.89
CA LEU A 304 -8.62 -12.91 13.03
C LEU A 304 -7.71 -11.85 13.62
N SER A 305 -7.68 -11.76 14.95
CA SER A 305 -6.74 -10.92 15.69
C SER A 305 -6.32 -11.64 16.96
N PHE A 306 -5.02 -11.73 17.21
CA PHE A 306 -4.44 -12.37 18.40
C PHE A 306 -5.02 -13.78 18.69
N GLY A 307 -5.22 -14.58 17.64
CA GLY A 307 -5.74 -15.96 17.77
C GLY A 307 -7.24 -16.08 18.01
N CYS A 308 -7.99 -14.98 17.90
CA CYS A 308 -9.44 -14.97 18.07
C CYS A 308 -10.15 -14.48 16.80
N VAL A 309 -11.30 -15.08 16.50
CA VAL A 309 -12.24 -14.55 15.50
C VAL A 309 -12.84 -13.26 16.04
N THR A 310 -12.48 -12.14 15.42
CA THR A 310 -13.01 -10.81 15.76
C THR A 310 -14.23 -10.44 14.93
N ARG A 311 -14.38 -11.06 13.75
CA ARG A 311 -15.52 -10.85 12.86
C ARG A 311 -15.78 -12.08 12.01
N GLU A 312 -17.04 -12.36 11.74
CA GLU A 312 -17.49 -13.33 10.76
C GLU A 312 -18.39 -12.63 9.73
N VAL A 313 -18.13 -12.84 8.44
CA VAL A 313 -18.98 -12.35 7.36
C VAL A 313 -19.41 -13.53 6.50
N ALA A 314 -20.71 -13.71 6.35
CA ALA A 314 -21.29 -14.75 5.51
C ALA A 314 -21.75 -14.19 4.17
N LEU A 315 -21.34 -14.87 3.10
CA LEU A 315 -21.65 -14.58 1.72
C LEU A 315 -22.56 -15.67 1.16
N GLN A 316 -23.70 -15.27 0.61
CA GLN A 316 -24.54 -16.23 -0.12
C GLN A 316 -23.87 -16.61 -1.43
N ARG A 317 -23.80 -17.92 -1.66
CA ARG A 317 -23.26 -18.52 -2.89
C ARG A 317 -24.40 -19.24 -3.60
N ALA A 318 -24.50 -19.05 -4.91
CA ALA A 318 -25.45 -19.82 -5.72
C ALA A 318 -25.11 -21.32 -5.60
N THR A 319 -26.12 -22.18 -5.59
CA THR A 319 -25.93 -23.63 -5.49
C THR A 319 -25.06 -24.14 -6.64
N GLY A 320 -23.83 -24.59 -6.33
CA GLY A 320 -22.88 -25.11 -7.32
C GLY A 320 -21.40 -24.94 -6.92
N HIS A 321 -20.50 -25.61 -7.64
CA HIS A 321 -19.03 -25.56 -7.47
C HIS A 321 -18.40 -24.26 -7.98
N ASP A 322 -19.03 -23.11 -7.75
CA ASP A 322 -18.46 -21.80 -8.06
C ASP A 322 -17.13 -21.57 -7.31
N ALA A 323 -16.07 -21.26 -8.05
CA ALA A 323 -14.77 -20.99 -7.45
C ALA A 323 -14.82 -19.71 -6.61
N VAL A 324 -14.10 -19.72 -5.49
CA VAL A 324 -14.04 -18.62 -4.53
C VAL A 324 -12.59 -18.25 -4.32
N PHE A 325 -12.25 -16.98 -4.55
CA PHE A 325 -10.88 -16.49 -4.43
C PHE A 325 -10.86 -15.21 -3.61
N LEU A 326 -9.80 -15.08 -2.82
CA LEU A 326 -9.58 -13.96 -1.92
C LEU A 326 -8.30 -13.23 -2.35
N THR A 327 -8.33 -11.90 -2.32
CA THR A 327 -7.16 -11.05 -2.54
C THR A 327 -7.29 -9.76 -1.72
N THR A 328 -6.17 -9.17 -1.33
CA THR A 328 -6.11 -7.99 -0.45
C THR A 328 -5.42 -6.81 -1.14
N LEU A 329 -5.92 -5.59 -0.91
CA LEU A 329 -5.29 -4.33 -1.32
C LEU A 329 -5.37 -3.34 -0.16
N GLY A 330 -4.21 -2.93 0.39
CA GLY A 330 -4.23 -2.03 1.53
C GLY A 330 -4.95 -2.69 2.70
N SER A 331 -5.98 -2.04 3.25
CA SER A 331 -6.89 -2.61 4.26
C SER A 331 -8.15 -3.29 3.67
N MET A 332 -8.33 -3.25 2.35
CA MET A 332 -9.53 -3.74 1.69
C MET A 332 -9.40 -5.21 1.29
N LEU A 333 -10.54 -5.91 1.36
CA LEU A 333 -10.65 -7.31 0.95
C LEU A 333 -11.55 -7.43 -0.29
N TYR A 334 -11.06 -8.13 -1.31
CA TYR A 334 -11.84 -8.46 -2.50
C TYR A 334 -12.03 -9.96 -2.60
N VAL A 335 -13.28 -10.36 -2.87
CA VAL A 335 -13.65 -11.77 -2.99
C VAL A 335 -14.39 -11.99 -4.30
N LEU A 336 -13.89 -12.91 -5.11
CA LEU A 336 -14.60 -13.42 -6.26
C LEU A 336 -15.50 -14.57 -5.80
N VAL A 337 -16.82 -14.42 -5.93
CA VAL A 337 -17.80 -15.48 -5.67
C VAL A 337 -18.53 -15.79 -6.97
N GLY A 338 -18.13 -16.89 -7.62
CA GLY A 338 -18.66 -17.31 -8.90
C GLY A 338 -18.38 -16.29 -10.01
N THR A 339 -19.35 -15.43 -10.30
CA THR A 339 -19.24 -14.36 -11.31
C THR A 339 -19.18 -12.96 -10.73
N LYS A 340 -19.22 -12.81 -9.40
CA LYS A 340 -19.28 -11.49 -8.76
C LYS A 340 -17.97 -11.19 -8.06
N VAL A 341 -17.40 -10.02 -8.32
CA VAL A 341 -16.31 -9.47 -7.51
C VAL A 341 -16.95 -8.58 -6.45
N LEU A 342 -16.76 -8.95 -5.19
CA LEU A 342 -17.30 -8.27 -4.02
C LEU A 342 -16.16 -7.57 -3.28
N GLU A 343 -16.41 -6.33 -2.87
CA GLU A 343 -15.57 -5.57 -1.95
C GLU A 343 -16.16 -5.67 -0.55
N LEU A 344 -15.33 -6.09 0.39
CA LEU A 344 -15.62 -6.07 1.82
C LEU A 344 -15.01 -4.79 2.41
N ARG A 345 -15.86 -3.92 2.96
CA ARG A 345 -15.42 -2.74 3.72
C ARG A 345 -15.60 -3.02 5.21
N GLU A 346 -14.69 -2.49 6.01
CA GLU A 346 -14.75 -2.69 7.46
C GLU A 346 -16.04 -2.15 8.10
N ASP A 347 -16.70 -1.16 7.49
CA ASP A 347 -17.85 -0.44 8.06
C ASP A 347 -19.23 -1.11 7.98
N ASP A 348 -19.36 -2.32 7.41
CA ASP A 348 -20.69 -2.84 7.05
C ASP A 348 -21.48 -3.60 8.14
N ASP A 349 -21.05 -3.58 9.41
CA ASP A 349 -21.80 -4.17 10.53
C ASP A 349 -22.29 -3.11 11.53
N ARG A 350 -23.26 -2.27 11.15
CA ARG A 350 -24.19 -1.67 12.13
C ARG A 350 -25.60 -1.52 11.57
N SER A 351 -26.50 -2.34 12.12
CA SER A 351 -27.92 -2.01 12.24
C SER A 351 -28.07 -0.58 12.78
N ALA A 352 -28.83 0.23 12.05
CA ALA A 352 -29.50 1.45 12.51
C ALA A 352 -28.90 2.13 13.75
N THR A 353 -27.87 2.95 13.56
CA THR A 353 -27.64 4.20 14.31
C THR A 353 -26.48 4.93 13.64
N THR A 354 -26.75 6.17 13.24
CA THR A 354 -25.84 7.21 12.70
C THR A 354 -24.39 6.80 12.39
N PRO A 355 -23.97 6.85 11.10
CA PRO A 355 -22.64 6.43 10.68
C PRO A 355 -21.60 7.41 11.25
N THR A 356 -20.67 6.88 12.04
CA THR A 356 -19.40 7.55 12.31
C THR A 356 -18.49 7.26 11.12
N THR A 357 -18.70 8.05 10.07
CA THR A 357 -17.79 8.14 8.92
C THR A 357 -16.37 8.38 9.43
N THR A 358 -15.42 7.52 9.08
CA THR A 358 -14.01 7.86 9.29
C THR A 358 -13.66 9.09 8.44
N LEU A 359 -12.72 9.90 8.94
CA LEU A 359 -12.34 11.18 8.35
C LEU A 359 -11.92 11.04 6.87
N CYS A 360 -11.27 9.94 6.51
CA CYS A 360 -10.82 9.65 5.14
C CYS A 360 -11.97 9.36 4.16
N ASP A 361 -13.04 8.70 4.62
CA ASP A 361 -14.23 8.44 3.81
C ASP A 361 -15.04 9.71 3.58
N TRP A 362 -15.11 10.60 4.58
CA TRP A 362 -15.73 11.92 4.43
C TRP A 362 -14.93 12.81 3.47
N LEU A 363 -13.59 12.83 3.57
CA LEU A 363 -12.74 13.62 2.66
C LEU A 363 -12.87 13.20 1.20
N THR A 364 -12.92 11.90 0.94
CA THR A 364 -13.07 11.37 -0.42
C THR A 364 -14.46 11.73 -0.98
N GLN A 365 -15.49 11.76 -0.11
CA GLN A 365 -16.84 12.23 -0.46
C GLN A 365 -16.93 13.76 -0.66
N GLN A 366 -16.08 14.58 -0.02
CA GLN A 366 -16.04 16.03 -0.25
C GLN A 366 -15.23 16.41 -1.49
N ILE A 367 -14.15 15.68 -1.81
CA ILE A 367 -13.38 15.84 -3.05
C ILE A 367 -14.26 15.51 -4.27
N ALA A 368 -15.14 14.51 -4.16
CA ALA A 368 -16.07 14.13 -5.23
C ALA A 368 -17.29 15.07 -5.37
N LYS A 369 -17.54 15.98 -4.41
CA LYS A 369 -18.68 16.92 -4.43
C LYS A 369 -18.23 18.35 -4.78
N GLY A 370 -17.59 18.51 -5.93
CA GLY A 370 -17.50 19.80 -6.65
C GLY A 370 -18.65 19.91 -7.66
N PRO A 371 -19.40 21.03 -7.76
CA PRO A 371 -20.76 21.01 -8.30
C PRO A 371 -20.82 21.20 -9.82
N TYR A 372 -21.71 20.45 -10.47
CA TYR A 372 -22.45 20.96 -11.64
C TYR A 372 -23.96 20.61 -11.56
N ASN A 373 -24.69 21.67 -11.24
CA ASN A 373 -26.03 22.13 -11.67
C ASN A 373 -27.32 21.31 -11.48
N GLY A 374 -28.30 21.98 -10.86
CA GLY A 374 -29.71 21.54 -10.81
C GLY A 374 -30.72 22.46 -10.11
N THR A 375 -30.68 23.78 -10.34
CA THR A 375 -31.82 24.75 -10.41
C THR A 375 -32.79 25.05 -9.23
N ARG A 376 -32.72 26.30 -8.73
CA ARG A 376 -33.76 27.35 -8.47
C ARG A 376 -33.41 28.08 -7.15
N GLY A 377 -33.23 29.40 -7.07
CA GLY A 377 -33.28 30.46 -8.05
C GLY A 377 -32.83 31.80 -7.44
N GLN A 378 -32.60 32.76 -8.34
CA GLN A 378 -32.56 34.21 -8.14
C GLN A 378 -31.44 34.87 -7.30
N MET A 379 -30.63 35.59 -8.09
CA MET A 379 -30.20 36.97 -7.93
C MET A 379 -28.77 37.26 -7.42
N LEU A 380 -28.04 37.87 -8.37
CA LEU A 380 -26.95 38.83 -8.25
C LEU A 380 -25.65 38.41 -7.57
N GLY A 381 -24.55 38.62 -8.30
CA GLY A 381 -23.26 38.94 -7.69
C GLY A 381 -22.09 38.21 -8.28
N ARG A 382 -21.30 38.92 -9.08
CA ARG A 382 -20.02 38.49 -9.63
C ARG A 382 -19.00 38.45 -8.48
N GLU A 383 -18.86 37.34 -7.76
CA GLU A 383 -17.89 37.21 -6.66
C GLU A 383 -16.58 36.53 -7.08
N LYS A 384 -15.49 37.23 -6.76
CA LYS A 384 -14.11 36.94 -7.09
C LYS A 384 -13.63 35.71 -6.32
N THR A 385 -12.77 34.91 -6.93
CA THR A 385 -12.05 33.76 -6.33
C THR A 385 -11.29 34.07 -5.02
N GLY A 386 -11.11 35.34 -4.66
CA GLY A 386 -10.52 35.78 -3.39
C GLY A 386 -11.42 35.66 -2.15
N ASP A 387 -12.75 35.78 -2.30
CA ASP A 387 -13.66 35.75 -1.12
C ASP A 387 -13.72 34.35 -0.49
N LYS A 388 -13.74 33.29 -1.31
CA LYS A 388 -13.85 31.91 -0.82
C LYS A 388 -12.65 31.45 0.01
N ARG A 389 -11.43 31.91 -0.34
CA ARG A 389 -10.22 31.56 0.41
C ARG A 389 -10.15 32.31 1.74
N LYS A 390 -10.64 33.55 1.78
CA LYS A 390 -10.70 34.35 3.00
C LYS A 390 -11.72 33.77 3.98
N THR A 391 -12.90 33.40 3.50
CA THR A 391 -13.92 32.71 4.32
C THR A 391 -13.46 31.35 4.85
N GLU A 392 -12.62 30.63 4.10
CA GLU A 392 -12.03 29.36 4.55
C GLU A 392 -11.00 29.56 5.67
N ILE A 393 -10.12 30.56 5.54
CA ILE A 393 -9.12 30.90 6.56
C ILE A 393 -9.81 31.36 7.85
N ASP A 394 -10.79 32.26 7.73
CA ASP A 394 -11.55 32.78 8.89
C ASP A 394 -12.24 31.63 9.65
N ALA A 395 -12.85 30.67 8.93
CA ALA A 395 -13.47 29.49 9.54
C ALA A 395 -12.47 28.57 10.27
N ILE A 396 -11.26 28.40 9.73
CA ILE A 396 -10.22 27.59 10.40
C ILE A 396 -9.71 28.30 11.65
N VAL A 397 -9.54 29.62 11.59
CA VAL A 397 -9.08 30.44 12.72
C VAL A 397 -10.12 30.44 13.84
N ASP A 398 -11.40 30.60 13.52
CA ASP A 398 -12.50 30.53 14.49
C ASP A 398 -12.56 29.15 15.17
N PHE A 399 -12.43 28.06 14.40
CA PHE A 399 -12.37 26.70 14.95
C PHE A 399 -11.20 26.52 15.92
N VAL A 400 -10.01 26.91 15.48
CA VAL A 400 -8.79 26.68 16.26
C VAL A 400 -8.82 27.48 17.57
N ASN A 401 -9.46 28.64 17.58
CA ASN A 401 -9.58 29.52 18.74
C ASN A 401 -10.77 29.22 19.67
N ASP A 402 -11.81 28.51 19.24
CA ASP A 402 -12.96 28.15 20.08
C ASP A 402 -12.81 26.76 20.73
N PRO A 403 -12.58 26.68 22.06
CA PRO A 403 -12.48 25.42 22.76
C PRO A 403 -13.77 24.59 22.86
N ALA A 404 -14.94 25.21 22.72
CA ALA A 404 -16.25 24.58 22.76
C ALA A 404 -16.73 24.07 21.39
N SER A 405 -16.08 24.49 20.30
CA SER A 405 -16.36 23.98 18.96
C SER A 405 -16.03 22.48 18.89
N SER A 406 -17.05 21.64 18.63
CA SER A 406 -16.85 20.21 18.40
C SER A 406 -15.99 20.03 17.15
N LEU A 407 -14.88 19.30 17.24
CA LEU A 407 -13.94 18.97 16.15
C LEU A 407 -14.61 18.89 14.76
N PRO A 408 -14.59 19.93 13.91
CA PRO A 408 -14.89 19.81 12.50
C PRO A 408 -13.92 18.82 11.85
N ALA A 409 -14.49 17.96 11.00
CA ALA A 409 -13.82 17.03 10.10
C ALA A 409 -13.06 17.73 8.95
N ILE A 410 -12.53 18.93 9.16
CA ILE A 410 -11.83 19.68 8.10
C ILE A 410 -10.34 19.36 8.16
N ILE A 411 -9.85 18.62 7.17
CA ILE A 411 -8.41 18.47 6.95
C ILE A 411 -7.88 19.70 6.23
N VAL A 412 -6.93 20.33 6.90
CA VAL A 412 -6.27 21.53 6.40
C VAL A 412 -5.05 21.10 5.58
N ARG A 413 -5.07 21.37 4.27
CA ARG A 413 -3.89 21.23 3.41
C ARG A 413 -2.95 22.41 3.67
N ASP A 414 -2.14 22.30 4.71
CA ASP A 414 -1.22 23.32 5.23
C ASP A 414 -0.44 24.07 4.14
N CYS A 415 0.13 23.35 3.16
CA CYS A 415 0.82 23.93 2.02
C CYS A 415 0.00 24.96 1.19
N ARG A 416 -1.35 24.89 1.21
CA ARG A 416 -2.22 25.86 0.50
C ARG A 416 -2.25 27.23 1.17
N TYR A 417 -1.83 27.35 2.43
CA TYR A 417 -1.82 28.62 3.16
C TYR A 417 -0.43 29.25 3.21
N VAL A 418 0.57 28.56 2.65
CA VAL A 418 1.92 29.08 2.46
C VAL A 418 1.99 29.83 1.14
N VAL A 419 2.48 31.05 1.17
CA VAL A 419 2.73 31.88 -0.03
C VAL A 419 4.15 32.42 0.05
N CYS A 420 4.93 32.21 -1.00
CA CYS A 420 6.23 32.84 -1.18
C CYS A 420 6.03 34.15 -1.94
N THR A 421 6.40 35.30 -1.36
CA THR A 421 6.44 36.57 -2.08
C THR A 421 7.74 36.66 -2.86
N THR A 422 7.66 37.07 -4.13
CA THR A 422 8.81 37.14 -5.07
C THR A 422 9.59 38.45 -4.97
N ASP A 423 9.37 39.25 -3.93
CA ASP A 423 10.04 40.53 -3.76
C ASP A 423 11.48 40.30 -3.26
N ALA A 424 12.35 41.32 -3.35
CA ALA A 424 13.80 41.20 -3.10
C ALA A 424 14.21 40.68 -1.69
N ALA A 425 13.27 40.54 -0.76
CA ALA A 425 13.45 39.94 0.56
C ALA A 425 12.92 38.49 0.69
N GLY A 426 12.30 37.93 -0.35
CA GLY A 426 11.85 36.53 -0.43
C GLY A 426 11.12 36.04 0.81
N GLY A 427 9.97 36.61 1.15
CA GLY A 427 9.24 36.27 2.38
C GLY A 427 8.33 35.06 2.19
N TYR A 428 8.39 34.08 3.09
CA TYR A 428 7.32 33.10 3.20
C TYR A 428 6.28 33.57 4.22
N HIS A 429 5.02 33.61 3.81
CA HIS A 429 3.88 33.90 4.67
C HIS A 429 3.02 32.66 4.84
N HIS A 430 2.45 32.49 6.03
CA HIS A 430 1.57 31.39 6.33
C HIS A 430 0.27 31.94 6.90
N ALA A 431 -0.76 32.07 6.06
CA ALA A 431 -1.96 32.83 6.38
C ALA A 431 -2.66 32.42 7.70
N ILE A 432 -2.70 31.12 8.02
CA ILE A 432 -3.32 30.63 9.27
C ILE A 432 -2.43 30.85 10.50
N LEU A 433 -1.15 30.47 10.46
CA LEU A 433 -0.21 30.76 11.55
C LEU A 433 -0.07 32.27 11.81
N ASP A 434 -0.07 33.09 10.75
CA ASP A 434 -0.08 34.56 10.85
C ASP A 434 -1.36 35.03 11.55
N ALA A 435 -2.53 34.51 11.15
CA ALA A 435 -3.80 34.83 11.79
C ALA A 435 -3.84 34.40 13.27
N ILE A 436 -3.38 33.18 13.61
CA ILE A 436 -3.28 32.69 14.99
C ILE A 436 -2.39 33.63 15.82
N GLN A 437 -1.23 34.02 15.28
CA GLN A 437 -0.29 34.92 15.94
C GLN A 437 -0.89 36.33 16.13
N THR A 438 -1.62 36.87 15.14
CA THR A 438 -2.29 38.18 15.28
C THR A 438 -3.46 38.16 16.26
N ALA A 439 -4.20 37.05 16.36
CA ALA A 439 -5.36 36.93 17.24
C ALA A 439 -5.00 36.77 18.73
N SER A 440 -3.75 36.38 19.04
CA SER A 440 -3.31 36.04 20.40
C SER A 440 -2.26 36.99 20.99
N GLY A 441 -1.85 38.03 20.26
CA GLY A 441 -0.79 38.96 20.70
C GLY A 441 0.61 38.33 20.67
N GLU A 442 1.59 38.91 21.37
CA GLU A 442 2.99 38.46 21.34
C GLU A 442 3.21 37.02 21.83
N HIS A 443 2.20 36.39 22.43
CA HIS A 443 2.25 35.00 22.89
C HIS A 443 1.12 34.21 22.21
N GLY A 444 1.45 33.68 21.03
CA GLY A 444 0.66 32.70 20.29
C GLY A 444 -0.08 31.75 21.23
N SER A 445 -1.41 31.63 21.13
CA SER A 445 -2.15 30.63 21.90
C SER A 445 -1.60 29.24 21.54
N ASN A 446 -0.74 28.68 22.39
CA ASN A 446 -0.12 27.38 22.19
C ASN A 446 -1.19 26.29 21.95
N ILE A 447 -2.37 26.47 22.56
CA ILE A 447 -3.54 25.61 22.37
C ILE A 447 -4.06 25.69 20.92
N SER A 448 -4.16 26.90 20.36
CA SER A 448 -4.54 27.14 18.98
C SER A 448 -3.52 26.49 18.02
N LEU A 449 -2.22 26.64 18.29
CA LEU A 449 -1.17 26.03 17.48
C LEU A 449 -1.24 24.49 17.50
N VAL A 450 -1.40 23.89 18.69
CA VAL A 450 -1.55 22.44 18.85
C VAL A 450 -2.78 21.92 18.10
N ARG A 451 -3.92 22.62 18.20
CA ARG A 451 -5.16 22.27 17.50
C ARG A 451 -5.00 22.35 15.98
N TYR A 452 -4.33 23.38 15.49
CA TYR A 452 -4.03 23.53 14.08
C TYR A 452 -3.17 22.37 13.56
N VAL A 453 -2.06 22.09 14.25
CA VAL A 453 -1.13 21.01 13.87
C VAL A 453 -1.81 19.65 13.98
N ALA A 454 -2.73 19.43 14.91
CA ALA A 454 -3.49 18.18 15.01
C ALA A 454 -4.31 17.89 13.74
N VAL A 455 -4.90 18.91 13.10
CA VAL A 455 -5.77 18.74 11.91
C VAL A 455 -5.06 18.96 10.56
N ALA A 456 -3.87 19.58 10.55
CA ALA A 456 -3.07 19.79 9.35
C ALA A 456 -2.43 18.47 8.84
N GLN A 457 -2.41 18.26 7.51
CA GLN A 457 -1.90 17.00 6.90
C GLN A 457 -0.65 17.17 6.01
N SER A 458 -0.54 18.27 5.28
CA SER A 458 0.53 18.49 4.27
C SER A 458 1.47 19.60 4.71
N ILE A 459 2.29 19.32 5.71
CA ILE A 459 3.03 20.34 6.45
C ILE A 459 4.27 20.77 5.66
N HIS A 460 4.28 22.04 5.27
CA HIS A 460 5.39 22.65 4.53
C HIS A 460 6.60 22.90 5.46
N PRO A 461 7.87 22.84 4.98
CA PRO A 461 9.06 23.07 5.81
C PRO A 461 9.03 24.37 6.64
N LEU A 462 8.54 25.46 6.05
CA LEU A 462 8.31 26.72 6.77
C LEU A 462 7.40 26.54 7.99
N THR A 463 6.29 25.80 7.82
CA THR A 463 5.34 25.54 8.90
C THR A 463 6.01 24.76 10.01
N ILE A 464 6.81 23.74 9.68
CA ILE A 464 7.60 22.97 10.66
C ILE A 464 8.53 23.90 11.44
N LEU A 465 9.30 24.75 10.76
CA LEU A 465 10.21 25.70 11.40
C LEU A 465 9.47 26.64 12.35
N ARG A 466 8.33 27.22 11.93
CA ARG A 466 7.54 28.14 12.76
C ARG A 466 6.87 27.44 13.94
N VAL A 467 6.34 26.23 13.74
CA VAL A 467 5.71 25.41 14.81
C VAL A 467 6.75 25.02 15.86
N LEU A 468 7.98 24.69 15.46
CA LEU A 468 9.05 24.34 16.40
C LEU A 468 9.69 25.58 17.06
N SER A 469 9.42 26.79 16.59
CA SER A 469 9.98 28.04 17.13
C SER A 469 9.31 28.52 18.42
N VAL A 470 8.38 27.73 18.98
CA VAL A 470 7.71 28.06 20.24
C VAL A 470 8.73 28.10 21.39
N PRO A 471 8.69 29.11 22.28
CA PRO A 471 9.68 29.27 23.35
C PRO A 471 9.59 28.18 24.42
N ASP A 472 8.39 27.67 24.72
CA ASP A 472 8.17 26.61 25.71
C ASP A 472 8.67 25.24 25.21
N PRO A 473 9.67 24.62 25.86
CA PRO A 473 10.21 23.32 25.46
C PRO A 473 9.18 22.17 25.53
N SER A 474 8.25 22.21 26.49
CA SER A 474 7.23 21.15 26.66
C SER A 474 6.22 21.19 25.51
N VAL A 475 5.83 22.39 25.11
CA VAL A 475 4.95 22.60 23.95
C VAL A 475 5.67 22.24 22.66
N ARG A 476 6.94 22.63 22.50
CA ARG A 476 7.76 22.28 21.33
C ARG A 476 7.89 20.77 21.17
N LEU A 477 8.18 20.05 22.26
CA LEU A 477 8.25 18.59 22.26
C LEU A 477 6.90 17.96 21.88
N SER A 478 5.80 18.45 22.45
CA SER A 478 4.45 17.98 22.13
C SER A 478 4.11 18.18 20.66
N LEU A 479 4.48 19.34 20.10
CA LEU A 479 4.32 19.63 18.67
C LEU A 479 5.21 18.74 17.81
N ALA A 480 6.45 18.49 18.21
CA ALA A 480 7.36 17.58 17.51
C ALA A 480 6.81 16.14 17.47
N VAL A 481 6.22 15.67 18.57
CA VAL A 481 5.52 14.36 18.60
C VAL A 481 4.33 14.37 17.65
N LEU A 482 3.49 15.41 17.67
CA LEU A 482 2.35 15.51 16.75
C LEU A 482 2.79 15.56 15.28
N LEU A 483 3.84 16.30 14.96
CA LEU A 483 4.43 16.35 13.63
C LEU A 483 4.99 14.99 13.20
N ALA A 484 5.66 14.27 14.11
CA ALA A 484 6.20 12.93 13.84
C ALA A 484 5.11 11.87 13.62
N THR A 485 3.87 12.11 14.05
CA THR A 485 2.72 11.23 13.72
C THR A 485 2.09 11.53 12.36
N LYS A 486 2.58 12.53 11.63
CA LYS A 486 2.02 12.90 10.33
C LYS A 486 2.50 11.91 9.27
N PRO A 487 1.59 11.30 8.48
CA PRO A 487 1.97 10.33 7.45
C PRO A 487 3.01 10.88 6.45
N SER A 488 2.96 12.19 6.16
CA SER A 488 3.90 12.88 5.26
C SER A 488 5.30 13.10 5.85
N LEU A 489 5.47 12.93 7.17
CA LEU A 489 6.70 13.19 7.91
C LEU A 489 7.25 11.93 8.62
N MET A 490 6.59 10.78 8.49
CA MET A 490 7.06 9.51 9.03
C MET A 490 8.13 8.87 8.13
N GLU A 491 8.91 7.95 8.68
CA GLU A 491 9.84 7.06 7.93
C GLU A 491 10.79 7.80 6.97
N GLY A 492 11.43 8.88 7.42
CA GLY A 492 12.35 9.67 6.60
C GLY A 492 11.69 10.66 5.65
N GLY A 493 10.36 10.73 5.57
CA GLY A 493 9.62 11.68 4.71
C GLY A 493 9.98 13.15 4.96
N VAL A 494 10.37 13.49 6.19
CA VAL A 494 10.93 14.81 6.55
C VAL A 494 12.11 15.20 5.65
N ARG A 495 12.99 14.25 5.32
CA ARG A 495 14.20 14.50 4.53
C ARG A 495 13.92 14.76 3.05
N LEU A 496 12.75 14.37 2.57
CA LEU A 496 12.33 14.51 1.17
C LEU A 496 11.72 15.89 0.87
N LEU A 497 11.48 16.72 1.90
CA LEU A 497 10.92 18.06 1.68
C LEU A 497 11.96 19.04 1.12
N GLU A 498 11.50 20.06 0.40
CA GLU A 498 12.35 21.13 -0.12
C GLU A 498 12.75 22.14 0.97
N TRP A 499 13.79 21.83 1.75
CA TRP A 499 14.25 22.66 2.87
C TRP A 499 15.05 23.90 2.48
N SER A 500 15.71 23.90 1.32
CA SER A 500 16.75 24.88 0.97
C SER A 500 16.27 26.34 0.98
N SER A 501 15.13 26.62 0.36
CA SER A 501 14.54 27.96 0.32
C SER A 501 13.88 28.35 1.66
N PRO A 502 13.00 27.53 2.27
CA PRO A 502 12.36 27.86 3.54
C PRO A 502 13.34 28.08 4.70
N VAL A 503 14.39 27.26 4.83
CA VAL A 503 15.40 27.41 5.89
C VAL A 503 16.20 28.70 5.71
N ARG A 504 16.61 29.02 4.48
CA ARG A 504 17.35 30.25 4.18
C ARG A 504 16.53 31.49 4.55
N VAL A 505 15.28 31.53 4.12
CA VAL A 505 14.37 32.65 4.42
C VAL A 505 14.10 32.75 5.91
N PHE A 506 13.88 31.62 6.60
CA PHE A 506 13.69 31.59 8.04
C PHE A 506 14.92 32.16 8.79
N CYS A 507 16.14 31.70 8.45
CA CYS A 507 17.38 32.18 9.04
C CYS A 507 17.62 33.67 8.78
N GLN A 508 17.30 34.17 7.59
CA GLN A 508 17.38 35.59 7.25
C GLN A 508 16.36 36.42 8.05
N GLY A 509 15.15 35.89 8.26
CA GLY A 509 14.08 36.56 9.00
C GLY A 509 14.35 36.67 10.50
N VAL A 510 14.93 35.63 11.13
CA VAL A 510 15.23 35.65 12.58
C VAL A 510 16.63 36.19 12.91
N GLY A 511 17.53 36.19 11.94
CA GLY A 511 18.94 36.55 12.09
C GLY A 511 19.81 35.37 12.55
N GLN A 512 21.11 35.42 12.22
CA GLN A 512 22.03 34.30 12.46
C GLN A 512 22.12 33.86 13.93
N THR A 513 22.18 34.79 14.87
CA THR A 513 22.29 34.47 16.30
C THR A 513 21.05 33.71 16.80
N GLN A 514 19.86 34.14 16.40
CA GLN A 514 18.62 33.46 16.79
C GLN A 514 18.43 32.14 16.07
N ALA A 515 18.88 32.01 14.82
CA ALA A 515 18.89 30.74 14.12
C ALA A 515 19.77 29.70 14.84
N LYS A 516 20.96 30.10 15.34
CA LYS A 516 21.84 29.24 16.15
C LYS A 516 21.18 28.83 17.48
N LEU A 517 20.53 29.77 18.17
CA LEU A 517 19.79 29.49 19.41
C LEU A 517 18.60 28.54 19.16
N PHE A 518 17.87 28.73 18.07
CA PHE A 518 16.79 27.83 17.64
C PHE A 518 17.32 26.41 17.42
N THR A 519 18.42 26.24 16.67
CA THR A 519 19.03 24.93 16.44
C THR A 519 19.43 24.26 17.75
N ALA A 520 20.06 24.98 18.68
CA ALA A 520 20.41 24.43 19.98
C ALA A 520 19.17 23.96 20.76
N ALA A 521 18.09 24.75 20.73
CA ALA A 521 16.85 24.45 21.42
C ALA A 521 16.10 23.25 20.79
N VAL A 522 16.22 23.04 19.48
CA VAL A 522 15.72 21.84 18.77
C VAL A 522 16.52 20.61 19.18
N CYS A 523 17.85 20.69 19.25
CA CYS A 523 18.70 19.59 19.71
C CYS A 523 18.41 19.19 21.16
N GLU A 524 18.18 20.15 22.06
CA GLU A 524 17.80 19.88 23.46
C GLU A 524 16.44 19.15 23.54
N SER A 525 15.48 19.54 22.70
CA SER A 525 14.19 18.85 22.59
C SER A 525 14.35 17.44 22.04
N ALA A 526 15.31 17.20 21.12
CA ALA A 526 15.62 15.87 20.59
C ALA A 526 16.19 14.95 21.68
N LEU A 527 17.08 15.45 22.54
CA LEU A 527 17.60 14.69 23.68
C LEU A 527 16.48 14.32 24.67
N THR A 528 15.56 15.27 24.92
CA THR A 528 14.39 15.03 25.79
C THR A 528 13.45 13.99 25.17
N ALA A 529 13.21 14.06 23.86
CA ALA A 529 12.42 13.08 23.12
C ALA A 529 13.05 11.67 23.18
N LEU A 530 14.38 11.59 23.06
CA LEU A 530 15.13 10.34 23.15
C LEU A 530 15.00 9.71 24.54
N ALA A 531 15.15 10.51 25.59
CA ALA A 531 14.96 10.06 26.96
C ALA A 531 13.51 9.57 27.23
N ALA A 532 12.54 10.13 26.54
CA ALA A 532 11.12 9.75 26.62
C ALA A 532 10.74 8.58 25.67
N GLY A 533 11.66 8.06 24.86
CA GLY A 533 11.39 6.98 23.89
C GLY A 533 10.59 7.41 22.66
N ALA A 534 10.43 8.72 22.41
CA ALA A 534 9.68 9.26 21.27
C ALA A 534 10.54 9.30 20.00
N LEU A 535 10.92 8.13 19.47
CA LEU A 535 11.92 7.99 18.39
C LEU A 535 11.54 8.75 17.10
N GLY A 536 10.26 8.82 16.72
CA GLY A 536 9.83 9.62 15.57
C GLY A 536 10.05 11.13 15.74
N ALA A 537 9.86 11.64 16.97
CA ALA A 537 10.15 13.04 17.27
C ALA A 537 11.67 13.31 17.27
N VAL A 538 12.48 12.34 17.72
CA VAL A 538 13.95 12.42 17.62
C VAL A 538 14.38 12.56 16.16
N GLU A 539 13.88 11.70 15.28
CA GLU A 539 14.21 11.73 13.85
C GLU A 539 13.85 13.07 13.19
N LEU A 540 12.63 13.56 13.44
CA LEU A 540 12.16 14.86 12.95
C LEU A 540 13.06 16.00 13.45
N LEU A 541 13.30 16.08 14.76
CA LEU A 541 14.06 17.17 15.37
C LEU A 541 15.53 17.18 14.93
N CYS A 542 16.17 16.01 14.88
CA CYS A 542 17.54 15.89 14.36
C CYS A 542 17.62 16.30 12.88
N THR A 543 16.66 15.86 12.06
CA THR A 543 16.61 16.24 10.64
C THR A 543 16.45 17.75 10.45
N VAL A 544 15.57 18.39 11.23
CA VAL A 544 15.40 19.85 11.20
C VAL A 544 16.69 20.55 11.66
N ALA A 545 17.34 20.06 12.72
CA ALA A 545 18.60 20.59 13.20
C ALA A 545 19.71 20.49 12.13
N ASP A 546 19.83 19.36 11.43
CA ASP A 546 20.81 19.15 10.36
C ASP A 546 20.66 20.19 9.25
N PHE A 547 19.43 20.40 8.74
CA PHE A 547 19.19 21.41 7.70
C PHE A 547 19.46 22.84 8.19
N MET A 548 19.11 23.16 9.44
CA MET A 548 19.42 24.45 10.04
C MET A 548 20.94 24.65 10.20
N MET A 549 21.69 23.62 10.63
CA MET A 549 23.14 23.68 10.78
C MET A 549 23.84 23.92 9.45
N ILE A 550 23.43 23.24 8.37
CA ILE A 550 23.99 23.42 7.03
C ILE A 550 23.92 24.89 6.60
N VAL A 551 22.77 25.55 6.82
CA VAL A 551 22.58 26.95 6.42
C VAL A 551 23.25 27.92 7.40
N THR A 552 23.19 27.67 8.71
CA THR A 552 23.76 28.57 9.73
C THR A 552 25.28 28.51 9.86
N LEU A 553 25.92 27.39 9.47
CA LEU A 553 27.38 27.22 9.46
C LEU A 553 28.01 27.43 8.07
N GLY A 554 27.27 27.24 6.99
CA GLY A 554 27.74 27.48 5.61
C GLY A 554 27.67 28.95 5.16
N SER A 555 27.39 29.88 6.07
CA SER A 555 27.22 31.31 5.80
C SER A 555 28.41 32.19 6.22
N ASP A 556 29.55 31.58 6.56
CA ASP A 556 30.81 32.29 6.87
C ASP A 556 31.65 32.53 5.60
#